data_AF-A0A1V2ACD3-F1
#
_entry.id   AF-A0A1V2ACD3-F1
#
_cell.length_a   1.000
_cell.length_b   1.000
_cell.length_c   1.000
_cell.angle_alpha   90.00
_cell.angle_beta   90.00
_cell.angle_gamma   90.00
#
_symmetry.space_group_name_H-M   'P 1'
#
loop_
_entity.id
_entity.type
_entity.pdbx_description
1 polymer ?
#
loop_
_entity_poly.entity_id
_entity_poly.type
_entity_poly.pdbx_seq_one_letter_code
_entity_poly.pdbx_strand_id
1 'polypeptide(L)'
;MVTFFELLGLVGEIFFWFLKEVDEEEIEKNINYLKRYEWFDNYLNNDTYKELINKNIEVRYVIGKCNVDKMNKKNYNRLVEKKIKKVLLNESHTLGK
;
A
#
# COMPACT_ATOMS: atom_id res chain seq x y z
N MET A 1 24.71 10.45 1.33
CA MET A 1 24.90 9.51 2.45
C MET A 1 23.56 9.35 3.14
N VAL A 2 23.04 8.12 3.27
CA VAL A 2 21.87 7.85 4.11
C VAL A 2 22.35 7.89 5.55
N THR A 3 21.69 8.68 6.40
CA THR A 3 22.10 8.85 7.80
C THR A 3 21.53 7.73 8.68
N PHE A 4 22.21 7.43 9.79
CA PHE A 4 21.77 6.41 10.75
C PHE A 4 20.33 6.67 11.26
N PHE A 5 19.94 7.94 11.43
CA PHE A 5 18.59 8.32 11.81
C PHE A 5 17.53 8.04 10.73
N GLU A 6 17.88 8.13 9.45
CA GLU A 6 16.99 7.74 8.35
C GLU A 6 16.77 6.22 8.32
N LEU A 7 17.81 5.43 8.62
CA LEU A 7 17.70 3.97 8.76
C LEU A 7 16.81 3.57 9.94
N LEU A 8 16.99 4.20 11.11
CA LEU A 8 16.12 3.98 12.26
C LEU A 8 14.67 4.39 11.97
N GLY A 9 14.46 5.48 11.23
CA GLY A 9 13.15 5.89 10.77
C GLY A 9 12.47 4.82 9.91
N LEU A 10 13.18 4.21 8.96
CA LEU A 10 12.65 3.14 8.12
C LEU A 10 12.33 1.86 8.93
N VAL A 11 13.16 1.50 9.90
CA VAL A 11 12.93 0.33 10.78
C VAL A 11 11.71 0.56 11.67
N GLY A 12 11.60 1.74 12.29
CA GLY A 12 10.44 2.12 13.11
C GLY A 12 9.14 2.17 12.29
N GLU A 13 9.21 2.64 11.04
CA GLU A 13 8.06 2.63 10.12
C GLU A 13 7.60 1.22 9.77
N ILE A 14 8.53 0.28 9.57
CA ILE A 14 8.20 -1.13 9.34
C ILE A 14 7.53 -1.74 10.57
N PHE A 15 8.07 -1.48 11.77
CA PHE A 15 7.50 -1.98 13.04
C PHE A 15 6.10 -1.45 13.32
N PHE A 16 5.87 -0.15 13.20
CA PHE A 16 4.54 0.45 13.39
C PHE A 16 3.52 -0.10 12.39
N TRP A 17 3.96 -0.34 11.15
CA TRP A 17 3.14 -0.97 10.15
C TRP A 17 2.68 -2.37 10.56
N PHE A 18 3.46 -3.15 11.31
CA PHE A 18 3.02 -4.46 11.78
C PHE A 18 1.94 -4.41 12.88
N LEU A 19 1.94 -3.37 13.72
CA LEU A 19 1.04 -3.26 14.88
C LEU A 19 -0.31 -2.61 14.59
N LYS A 20 -0.47 -1.94 13.44
CA LYS A 20 -1.69 -1.22 13.10
C LYS A 20 -2.83 -2.19 12.80
N GLU A 21 -3.86 -2.18 13.64
CA GLU A 21 -5.19 -2.70 13.30
C GLU A 21 -5.82 -1.79 12.24
N VAL A 22 -6.51 -2.39 11.28
CA VAL A 22 -7.06 -1.70 10.12
C VAL A 22 -8.51 -2.09 10.00
N ASP A 23 -9.39 -1.09 9.98
CA ASP A 23 -10.81 -1.27 9.69
C ASP A 23 -11.15 -0.92 8.23
N GLU A 24 -12.36 -1.27 7.83
CA GLU A 24 -12.84 -1.10 6.45
C GLU A 24 -13.03 0.38 6.08
N GLU A 25 -13.36 1.24 7.05
CA GLU A 25 -13.51 2.68 6.81
C GLU A 25 -12.17 3.33 6.47
N GLU A 26 -11.11 2.94 7.18
CA GLU A 26 -9.75 3.39 6.92
C GLU A 26 -9.22 2.88 5.58
N ILE A 27 -9.54 1.64 5.20
CA ILE A 27 -9.18 1.10 3.89
C ILE A 27 -9.83 1.94 2.79
N GLU A 28 -11.13 2.20 2.85
CA GLU A 28 -11.83 2.98 1.84
C GLU A 28 -11.34 4.43 1.78
N LYS A 29 -11.06 5.05 2.94
CA LYS A 29 -10.43 6.38 3.01
C LYS A 29 -9.08 6.38 2.30
N ASN A 30 -8.26 5.36 2.52
CA ASN A 30 -6.95 5.23 1.89
C ASN A 30 -7.06 4.98 0.38
N ILE A 31 -7.96 4.10 -0.07
CA ILE A 31 -8.23 3.87 -1.50
C ILE A 31 -8.61 5.19 -2.17
N ASN A 32 -9.54 5.94 -1.59
CA ASN A 32 -9.98 7.22 -2.14
C ASN A 32 -8.84 8.26 -2.17
N TYR A 33 -7.98 8.29 -1.14
CA TYR A 33 -6.79 9.12 -1.13
C TYR A 33 -5.81 8.74 -2.26
N LEU A 34 -5.58 7.44 -2.45
CA LEU A 34 -4.58 6.88 -3.37
C LEU A 34 -4.97 7.02 -4.85
N LYS A 35 -6.27 7.09 -5.19
CA LYS A 35 -6.76 7.35 -6.56
C LYS A 35 -6.18 8.60 -7.23
N ARG A 36 -5.63 9.54 -6.44
CA ARG A 36 -4.99 10.75 -6.96
C ARG A 36 -3.58 10.52 -7.52
N TYR A 37 -3.00 9.35 -7.29
CA TYR A 37 -1.69 8.98 -7.81
C TYR A 37 -1.86 8.14 -9.07
N GLU A 38 -1.22 8.56 -10.16
CA GLU A 38 -1.27 7.90 -11.45
C GLU A 38 -0.93 6.41 -11.37
N TRP A 39 0.05 6.02 -10.55
CA TRP A 39 0.42 4.61 -10.37
C TRP A 39 -0.71 3.77 -9.77
N PHE A 40 -1.55 4.33 -8.91
CA PHE A 40 -2.66 3.60 -8.29
C PHE A 40 -3.88 3.57 -9.23
N ASP A 41 -4.14 4.66 -9.95
CA ASP A 41 -5.17 4.69 -11.00
C ASP A 41 -4.88 3.66 -12.09
N ASN A 42 -3.62 3.54 -12.51
CA ASN A 42 -3.18 2.50 -13.44
C ASN A 42 -3.44 1.07 -12.92
N TYR A 43 -3.39 0.84 -11.60
CA TYR A 43 -3.78 -0.45 -11.04
C TYR A 43 -5.29 -0.68 -11.05
N LEU A 44 -6.10 0.37 -10.87
CA LEU A 44 -7.56 0.28 -10.98
C LEU A 44 -8.05 0.08 -12.41
N ASN A 45 -7.26 0.49 -13.42
CA ASN A 45 -7.53 0.26 -14.83
C ASN A 45 -7.19 -1.18 -15.29
N ASN A 46 -6.59 -2.00 -14.43
CA ASN A 46 -6.39 -3.43 -14.66
C ASN A 46 -7.46 -4.22 -13.91
N ASP A 47 -8.28 -4.99 -14.63
CA ASP A 47 -9.43 -5.69 -14.03
C ASP A 47 -9.03 -6.67 -12.91
N THR A 48 -7.94 -7.41 -13.08
CA THR A 48 -7.43 -8.34 -12.07
C THR A 48 -7.02 -7.60 -10.80
N TYR A 49 -6.25 -6.52 -10.92
CA TYR A 49 -5.82 -5.73 -9.78
C TYR A 49 -6.98 -4.98 -9.13
N LYS A 50 -7.92 -4.47 -9.92
CA LYS A 50 -9.14 -3.84 -9.41
C LYS A 50 -9.94 -4.80 -8.54
N GLU A 51 -10.15 -6.04 -8.99
CA GLU A 51 -10.85 -7.07 -8.22
C GLU A 51 -10.11 -7.39 -6.91
N LEU A 52 -8.79 -7.52 -6.97
CA LEU A 52 -7.95 -7.74 -5.80
C LEU A 52 -8.02 -6.57 -4.80
N ILE A 53 -7.95 -5.31 -5.27
CA ILE A 53 -8.10 -4.12 -4.43
C ILE A 53 -9.47 -4.10 -3.74
N ASN A 54 -10.51 -4.54 -4.43
CA ASN A 54 -11.87 -4.51 -3.89
C ASN A 54 -12.17 -5.65 -2.92
N LYS A 55 -11.55 -6.83 -3.07
CA LYS A 55 -12.03 -8.05 -2.37
C LYS A 55 -10.94 -8.86 -1.68
N ASN A 56 -9.68 -8.75 -2.07
CA ASN A 56 -8.62 -9.57 -1.50
C ASN A 56 -8.18 -9.00 -0.15
N ILE A 57 -8.30 -9.81 0.90
CA ILE A 57 -8.03 -9.41 2.29
C ILE A 57 -6.59 -8.90 2.47
N GLU A 58 -5.60 -9.58 1.87
CA GLU A 58 -4.19 -9.20 2.00
C GLU A 58 -3.88 -7.86 1.31
N VAL A 59 -4.41 -7.67 0.10
CA VAL A 59 -4.26 -6.41 -0.65
C VAL A 59 -4.91 -5.26 0.10
N ARG A 60 -6.15 -5.45 0.57
CA ARG A 60 -6.90 -4.45 1.35
C ARG A 60 -6.20 -4.09 2.66
N TYR A 61 -5.68 -5.09 3.37
CA TYR A 61 -4.92 -4.88 4.60
C TYR A 61 -3.67 -4.03 4.37
N VAL A 62 -2.89 -4.33 3.32
CA VAL A 62 -1.71 -3.52 2.95
C VAL A 62 -2.09 -2.07 2.64
N ILE A 63 -3.22 -1.85 1.96
CA ILE A 63 -3.74 -0.51 1.65
C ILE A 63 -4.16 0.23 2.92
N GLY A 64 -4.93 -0.40 3.81
CA GLY A 64 -5.39 0.25 5.04
C GLY A 64 -4.25 0.58 6.01
N LYS A 65 -3.14 -0.16 5.96
CA LYS A 65 -1.94 0.21 6.72
C LYS A 65 -1.19 1.43 6.18
N CYS A 66 -1.55 1.95 5.00
CA CYS A 66 -0.98 3.18 4.48
C CYS A 66 -1.23 4.34 5.46
N ASN A 67 -0.21 5.16 5.70
CA ASN A 67 -0.36 6.43 6.38
C ASN A 67 -0.40 7.52 5.31
N VAL A 68 -1.62 7.94 4.96
CA VAL A 68 -1.84 8.92 3.89
C VAL A 68 -1.23 10.30 4.18
N ASP A 69 -1.05 10.66 5.44
CA ASP A 69 -0.43 11.94 5.84
C ASP A 69 1.06 11.99 5.49
N LYS A 70 1.71 10.83 5.34
CA LYS A 70 3.12 10.71 4.94
C LYS A 70 3.32 10.65 3.41
N MET A 71 2.25 10.59 2.62
CA MET A 71 2.34 10.37 1.17
C MET A 71 2.93 11.55 0.39
N ASN A 72 3.01 12.73 1.01
CA ASN A 72 3.75 13.88 0.48
C ASN A 72 5.28 13.63 0.42
N LYS A 73 5.81 12.69 1.22
CA LYS A 73 7.22 12.30 1.17
C LYS A 73 7.45 11.33 0.01
N LYS A 74 8.23 11.76 -0.99
CA LYS A 74 8.56 10.95 -2.18
C LYS A 74 9.05 9.53 -1.86
N ASN A 75 9.90 9.38 -0.85
CA ASN A 75 10.42 8.07 -0.44
C ASN A 75 9.32 7.16 0.13
N TYR A 76 8.42 7.74 0.94
CA TYR A 76 7.29 7.00 1.52
C TYR A 76 6.28 6.61 0.43
N ASN A 77 5.97 7.53 -0.48
CA ASN A 77 5.12 7.26 -1.65
C ASN A 77 5.63 6.05 -2.46
N ARG A 78 6.92 6.06 -2.81
CA ARG A 78 7.57 4.96 -3.54
C ARG A 78 7.58 3.64 -2.75
N LEU A 79 7.71 3.71 -1.42
CA LEU A 79 7.65 2.55 -0.55
C LEU A 79 6.24 1.93 -0.54
N VAL A 80 5.20 2.76 -0.46
CA VAL A 80 3.80 2.33 -0.52
C VAL A 80 3.47 1.72 -1.88
N GLU A 81 3.84 2.38 -2.98
CA GLU A 81 3.66 1.87 -4.34
C GLU A 81 4.28 0.47 -4.49
N LYS A 82 5.54 0.30 -4.07
CA LYS A 82 6.22 -1.00 -4.12
C LYS A 82 5.52 -2.08 -3.30
N LYS A 83 5.02 -1.74 -2.11
CA LYS A 83 4.34 -2.70 -1.23
C LYS A 83 3.01 -3.16 -1.83
N ILE A 84 2.19 -2.22 -2.30
CA ILE A 84 0.91 -2.52 -2.95
C ILE A 84 1.15 -3.32 -4.22
N LYS A 85 2.08 -2.91 -5.07
CA LYS A 85 2.43 -3.66 -6.30
C LYS A 85 2.86 -5.09 -6.00
N LYS A 86 3.68 -5.29 -4.96
CA LYS A 86 4.17 -6.62 -4.58
C LYS A 86 3.02 -7.54 -4.17
N VAL A 87 2.09 -7.07 -3.33
CA VAL A 87 0.95 -7.91 -2.91
C VAL A 87 -0.01 -8.16 -4.08
N LEU A 88 -0.24 -7.17 -4.95
CA LEU A 88 -1.04 -7.37 -6.18
C LEU A 88 -0.45 -8.43 -7.09
N LEU A 89 0.85 -8.39 -7.34
CA LEU A 89 1.54 -9.40 -8.14
C LEU A 89 1.40 -10.79 -7.51
N ASN A 90 1.71 -10.91 -6.22
CA ASN A 90 1.63 -12.18 -5.50
C ASN A 90 0.22 -12.80 -5.60
N GLU A 91 -0.82 -12.03 -5.32
CA GLU A 91 -2.20 -12.52 -5.32
C GLU A 91 -2.71 -12.78 -6.75
N SER A 92 -2.29 -11.99 -7.74
CA SER A 92 -2.66 -12.22 -9.15
C SER A 92 -2.09 -13.53 -9.70
N HIS A 93 -0.90 -13.95 -9.25
CA HIS A 93 -0.32 -15.23 -9.63
C HIS A 93 -1.00 -16.42 -8.93
N THR A 94 -1.61 -16.20 -7.77
CA THR A 94 -2.37 -17.23 -7.04
C THR A 94 -3.74 -17.49 -7.66
N LEU A 95 -4.37 -16.49 -8.29
CA LEU A 95 -5.65 -16.64 -9.00
C LEU A 95 -5.56 -17.47 -10.32
N GLY A 96 -4.35 -17.67 -10.85
CA GLY A 96 -4.11 -18.43 -12.07
C GLY A 96 -3.76 -19.91 -11.85
N LYS A 97 -3.89 -20.41 -10.61
CA LYS A 97 -3.71 -21.83 -10.24
C LYS A 97 -5.05 -22.42 -9.82
#